data_AF-A0A0K0E473-F1
#
_entry.id   AF-A0A0K0E473-F1
#
_cell.length_a   1.000
_cell.length_b   1.000
_cell.length_c   1.000
_cell.angle_alpha   90.00
_cell.angle_beta   90.00
_cell.angle_gamma   90.00
#
_symmetry.space_group_name_H-M   'P 1'
#
loop_
_entity.id
_entity.type
_entity.pdbx_description
1 polymer ?
#
loop_
_entity_poly.entity_id
_entity_poly.type
_entity_poly.pdbx_seq_one_letter_code
_entity_poly.pdbx_strand_id
1 'polypeptide(L)'
;MALYTDPNWKPAVSYEELAIKGWNHGIAEINGENLAFKIEDKLAFEFPLNSVSNCTGQKNEATLEFHSNEDAPVNLVEMRFHMPQDVNAEEEIDRVEEFKKAVMEYAGIVTETDLPLAYFTQLLCATPRGRYDVKVFPTHLSFHGKTYDYKINYRSVDRMFLLSHKDGRHVFFVLSINPPIRQGQTRYPFIVFEFSKEDLVEFDVNMSPELLEKTYDGKIASHHSGPVHEVFSKFLRVLTGKKVTVTGTFVSKQGNQSIDCAYKQAAGFLFPLEKGFVYVHKPPMYIRFEEILSINFERSDLTTRTFDFEIDLKNGQTVTFNSIDKDENNHLIDYVRSKGLNVRNARKTQDIKGRSGGDDFDPYREALKKDAVSDDDEDESEDEDYDVEKDEKKLENSSGSSSESSESEGEEEGDD
;
A
#
# COMPACT_ATOMS: atom_id res chain seq x y z
N MET A 1 46.49 29.59 5.64
CA MET A 1 45.18 30.27 5.67
C MET A 1 45.22 31.57 6.48
N ALA A 2 45.66 31.57 7.74
CA ALA A 2 45.70 32.80 8.56
C ALA A 2 46.48 33.97 7.93
N LEU A 3 47.59 33.70 7.23
CA LEU A 3 48.36 34.72 6.49
C LEU A 3 47.66 35.28 5.23
N TYR A 4 46.65 34.57 4.71
CA TYR A 4 45.90 34.99 3.51
C TYR A 4 44.69 35.86 3.86
N THR A 5 44.10 35.68 5.04
CA THR A 5 42.91 36.41 5.48
C THR A 5 43.22 37.81 6.02
N ASP A 6 44.43 38.04 6.53
CA ASP A 6 44.82 39.25 7.27
C ASP A 6 44.71 40.59 6.49
N PRO A 7 45.14 40.70 5.21
CA PRO A 7 45.13 42.01 4.55
C PRO A 7 43.75 42.46 4.04
N ASN A 8 42.82 41.54 3.79
CA ASN A 8 41.58 41.84 3.05
C ASN A 8 40.28 41.38 3.74
N TRP A 9 40.34 40.46 4.71
CA TRP A 9 39.16 39.89 5.35
C TRP A 9 39.26 40.10 6.87
N LYS A 10 38.73 41.24 7.34
CA LYS A 10 38.41 41.45 8.75
C LYS A 10 37.03 40.85 8.97
N PRO A 11 36.93 39.65 9.54
CA PRO A 11 37.41 39.43 10.90
C PRO A 11 38.45 38.30 11.03
N ALA A 12 39.34 38.46 12.02
CA ALA A 12 40.23 37.39 12.48
C ALA A 12 39.39 36.16 12.86
N VAL A 13 39.83 34.97 12.44
CA VAL A 13 39.23 33.70 12.87
C VAL A 13 39.24 33.67 14.41
N SER A 14 38.07 33.74 15.03
CA SER A 14 37.91 33.69 16.48
C SER A 14 37.97 32.25 16.96
N TYR A 15 38.72 32.02 18.05
CA TYR A 15 38.64 30.76 18.77
C TYR A 15 37.37 30.76 19.61
N GLU A 16 36.50 29.77 19.37
CA GLU A 16 35.31 29.53 20.18
C GLU A 16 35.45 28.16 20.85
N GLU A 17 35.14 28.08 22.14
CA GLU A 17 35.20 26.83 22.89
C GLU A 17 33.90 26.05 22.68
N LEU A 18 33.99 24.86 22.07
CA LEU A 18 32.83 24.02 21.77
C LEU A 18 32.45 23.10 22.94
N ALA A 19 31.17 22.73 23.02
CA ALA A 19 30.66 21.79 24.00
C ALA A 19 31.02 20.34 23.61
N ILE A 20 32.17 19.86 24.10
CA ILE A 20 32.69 18.51 23.80
C ILE A 20 32.40 17.46 24.89
N LYS A 21 31.66 17.82 25.95
CA LYS A 21 31.38 16.94 27.10
C LYS A 21 30.42 15.79 26.78
N GLY A 22 29.71 15.83 25.65
CA GLY A 22 28.67 14.84 25.29
C GLY A 22 27.41 14.94 26.15
N TRP A 23 27.17 16.09 26.77
CA TRP A 23 25.93 16.37 27.50
C TRP A 23 24.83 16.79 26.51
N ASN A 24 23.57 16.61 26.90
CA ASN A 24 22.42 16.92 26.05
C ASN A 24 21.47 17.94 26.68
N HIS A 25 21.82 18.49 27.84
CA HIS A 25 21.06 19.55 28.49
C HIS A 25 21.55 20.90 27.97
N GLY A 26 20.76 21.53 27.11
CA GLY A 26 21.13 22.74 26.40
C GLY A 26 19.91 23.49 25.88
N ILE A 27 20.18 24.59 25.19
CA ILE A 27 19.18 25.49 24.63
C ILE A 27 19.33 25.46 23.11
N ALA A 28 18.22 25.22 22.41
CA ALA A 28 18.14 25.40 20.97
C ALA A 28 17.73 26.85 20.67
N GLU A 29 18.58 27.58 19.95
CA GLU A 29 18.39 28.98 19.56
C GLU A 29 18.36 29.09 18.04
N ILE A 30 17.41 29.86 17.52
CA ILE A 30 17.31 30.17 16.08
C ILE A 30 17.95 31.53 15.85
N ASN A 31 19.06 31.53 15.13
CA ASN A 31 19.88 32.70 14.84
C ASN A 31 19.79 33.02 13.34
N GLY A 32 18.67 33.62 12.93
CA GLY A 32 18.37 33.85 11.52
C GLY A 32 18.19 32.52 10.79
N GLU A 33 18.95 32.29 9.72
CA GLU A 33 18.85 31.07 8.89
C GLU A 33 19.46 29.82 9.53
N ASN A 34 20.02 29.90 10.73
CA ASN A 34 20.69 28.77 11.39
C ASN A 34 20.02 28.43 12.73
N LEU A 35 20.03 27.14 13.06
CA LEU A 35 19.73 26.65 14.40
C LEU A 35 21.03 26.29 15.10
N ALA A 36 21.26 26.87 16.28
CA ALA A 36 22.38 26.59 17.16
C ALA A 36 21.89 25.88 18.42
N PHE A 37 22.55 24.79 18.81
CA PHE A 37 22.33 24.14 20.10
C PHE A 37 23.51 24.43 21.03
N LYS A 38 23.24 25.07 22.17
CA LYS A 38 24.27 25.48 23.14
C LYS A 38 24.14 24.71 24.45
N ILE A 39 25.27 24.34 25.04
CA ILE A 39 25.37 23.68 26.35
C ILE A 39 26.34 24.51 27.19
N GLU A 40 25.88 25.03 28.33
CA GLU A 40 26.68 25.93 29.20
C GLU A 40 27.30 27.11 28.40
N ASP A 41 26.49 27.77 27.57
CA ASP A 41 26.88 28.87 26.66
C ASP A 41 27.92 28.52 25.58
N LYS A 42 28.30 27.24 25.46
CA LYS A 42 29.20 26.74 24.42
C LYS A 42 28.42 26.11 23.29
N LEU A 43 28.78 26.41 22.05
CA LEU A 43 28.15 25.81 20.88
C LEU A 43 28.45 24.30 20.84
N ALA A 44 27.40 23.48 20.75
CA ALA A 44 27.52 22.03 20.58
C ALA A 44 27.45 21.65 19.09
N PHE A 45 26.42 22.16 18.40
CA PHE A 45 26.29 22.04 16.95
C PHE A 45 25.45 23.19 16.40
N GLU A 46 25.62 23.46 15.12
CA GLU A 46 24.85 24.41 14.34
C GLU A 46 24.54 23.78 12.98
N PHE A 47 23.35 24.01 12.45
CA PHE A 47 23.02 23.68 11.06
C PHE A 47 22.10 24.72 10.44
N PRO A 48 22.18 24.92 9.12
CA PRO A 48 21.30 25.84 8.43
C PRO A 48 19.89 25.27 8.35
N LEU A 49 18.89 26.09 8.66
CA LEU A 49 17.47 25.70 8.68
C LEU A 49 16.99 25.29 7.29
N ASN A 50 17.58 25.80 6.21
CA ASN A 50 17.30 25.36 4.83
C ASN A 50 17.56 23.86 4.57
N SER A 51 18.32 23.18 5.45
CA SER A 51 18.54 21.74 5.38
C SER A 51 17.35 20.93 5.95
N VAL A 52 16.49 21.58 6.74
CA VAL A 52 15.28 21.00 7.32
C VAL A 52 14.18 20.98 6.27
N SER A 53 13.59 19.82 6.07
CA SER A 53 12.50 19.56 5.12
C SER A 53 11.11 19.70 5.75
N ASN A 54 11.00 19.42 7.05
CA ASN A 54 9.77 19.53 7.83
C ASN A 54 10.08 19.67 9.33
N CYS A 55 9.18 20.30 10.08
CA CYS A 55 9.22 20.34 11.54
C CYS A 55 7.83 20.05 12.12
N THR A 56 7.75 19.06 13.00
CA THR A 56 6.51 18.66 13.68
C THR A 56 6.65 18.77 15.19
N GLY A 57 5.56 19.11 15.86
CA GLY A 57 5.47 19.22 17.30
C GLY A 57 4.60 18.11 17.88
N GLN A 58 5.08 17.46 18.94
CA GLN A 58 4.31 16.59 19.82
C GLN A 58 4.57 17.05 21.26
N LYS A 59 3.72 16.72 22.23
CA LYS A 59 3.84 17.16 23.63
C LYS A 59 5.29 17.12 24.15
N ASN A 60 5.88 18.29 24.40
CA ASN A 60 7.28 18.51 24.83
C ASN A 60 8.36 17.95 23.88
N GLU A 61 8.04 17.67 22.63
CA GLU A 61 8.96 17.11 21.63
C GLU A 61 8.84 17.87 20.30
N ALA A 62 9.94 18.47 19.85
CA ALA A 62 10.03 19.04 18.50
C ALA A 62 10.86 18.09 17.62
N THR A 63 10.29 17.63 16.51
CA THR A 63 10.94 16.72 15.55
C THR A 63 11.26 17.48 14.27
N LEU A 64 12.54 17.46 13.87
CA LEU A 64 13.03 18.01 12.62
C LEU A 64 13.38 16.88 11.65
N GLU A 65 12.86 16.96 10.44
CA GLU A 65 13.16 16.02 9.36
C GLU A 65 14.07 16.72 8.33
N PHE A 66 15.16 16.10 7.93
CA PHE A 66 16.16 16.69 7.03
C PHE A 66 16.03 16.16 5.61
N HIS A 67 16.38 17.00 4.63
CA HIS A 67 16.52 16.55 3.25
C HIS A 67 17.60 15.46 3.15
N SER A 68 17.28 14.32 2.53
CA SER A 68 18.26 13.26 2.29
C SER A 68 19.25 13.66 1.22
N ASN A 69 20.55 13.43 1.45
CA ASN A 69 21.60 13.57 0.45
C ASN A 69 22.09 12.18 0.00
N GLU A 70 21.69 11.74 -1.20
CA GLU A 70 22.05 10.41 -1.72
C GLU A 70 23.57 10.20 -1.90
N ASP A 71 24.33 11.29 -2.03
CA ASP A 71 25.79 11.23 -2.19
C ASP A 71 26.56 11.08 -0.86
N ALA A 72 25.88 11.27 0.27
CA ALA A 72 26.51 11.17 1.59
C ALA A 72 26.48 9.71 2.11
N PRO A 73 27.60 9.17 2.62
CA PRO A 73 27.65 7.81 3.15
C PRO A 73 26.83 7.64 4.44
N VAL A 74 26.67 8.72 5.21
CA VAL A 74 25.85 8.79 6.43
C VAL A 74 25.00 10.04 6.35
N ASN A 75 23.69 9.86 6.52
CA ASN A 75 22.70 10.94 6.43
C ASN A 75 21.98 11.13 7.76
N LEU A 76 21.97 12.35 8.28
CA LEU A 76 21.02 12.75 9.33
C LEU A 76 19.64 12.86 8.67
N VAL A 77 18.68 12.08 9.17
CA VAL A 77 17.32 12.01 8.60
C VAL A 77 16.31 12.71 9.52
N GLU A 78 16.39 12.44 10.81
CA GLU A 78 15.49 12.98 11.83
C GLU A 78 16.30 13.37 13.06
N MET A 79 15.96 14.51 13.66
CA MET A 79 16.46 14.95 14.96
C MET A 79 15.27 15.34 15.84
N ARG A 80 15.27 14.93 17.10
CA ARG A 80 14.21 15.25 18.05
C ARG A 80 14.76 15.92 19.28
N PHE A 81 14.19 17.07 19.63
CA PHE A 81 14.46 17.78 20.86
C PHE A 81 13.35 17.54 21.87
N HIS A 82 13.71 17.33 23.12
CA HIS A 82 12.79 17.40 24.25
C HIS A 82 12.77 18.84 24.79
N MET A 83 11.62 19.49 24.75
CA MET A 83 11.38 20.87 25.18
C MET A 83 10.41 20.87 26.36
N PRO A 84 10.89 20.81 27.61
CA PRO A 84 10.02 20.79 28.78
C PRO A 84 9.26 22.11 28.92
N GLN A 85 7.99 22.02 29.29
CA GLN A 85 7.20 23.16 29.74
C GLN A 85 7.67 23.62 31.12
N ASP A 86 7.68 24.93 31.34
CA ASP A 86 7.95 25.50 32.65
C ASP A 86 6.65 25.44 33.48
N VAL A 87 6.64 24.58 34.50
CA VAL A 87 5.49 24.41 35.41
C VAL A 87 5.16 25.67 36.22
N ASN A 88 6.07 26.65 36.28
CA ASN A 88 5.89 27.89 37.03
C ASN A 88 5.61 29.12 36.13
N ALA A 89 5.56 28.95 34.80
CA ALA A 89 5.26 30.07 33.91
C ALA A 89 3.77 30.46 34.04
N GLU A 90 3.51 31.74 34.29
CA GLU A 90 2.14 32.29 34.39
C GLU A 90 1.40 32.24 33.04
N GLU A 91 2.13 32.14 31.94
CA GLU A 91 1.60 31.99 30.58
C GLU A 91 1.86 30.56 30.06
N GLU A 92 0.80 29.88 29.61
CA GLU A 92 0.88 28.61 28.88
C GLU A 92 1.45 28.84 27.47
N ILE A 93 2.73 29.20 27.38
CA ILE A 93 3.43 29.32 26.10
C ILE A 93 3.83 27.92 25.63
N ASP A 94 3.26 27.47 24.51
CA ASP A 94 3.68 26.24 23.86
C ASP A 94 5.02 26.45 23.12
N ARG A 95 6.12 26.26 23.86
CA ARG A 95 7.49 26.39 23.33
C ARG A 95 7.75 25.51 22.11
N VAL A 96 7.08 24.35 22.01
CA VAL A 96 7.25 23.46 20.85
C VAL A 96 6.65 24.10 19.61
N GLU A 97 5.46 24.71 19.72
CA GLU A 97 4.81 25.37 18.59
C GLU A 97 5.52 26.67 18.18
N GLU A 98 6.04 27.45 19.14
CA GLU A 98 6.89 28.61 18.83
C GLU A 98 8.18 28.21 18.09
N PHE A 99 8.86 27.18 18.59
CA PHE A 99 10.06 26.65 17.96
C PHE A 99 9.75 26.13 16.55
N LYS A 100 8.68 25.35 16.39
CA LYS A 100 8.23 24.86 15.09
C LYS A 100 7.98 26.02 14.12
N LYS A 101 7.24 27.04 14.54
CA LYS A 101 6.95 28.22 13.71
C LYS A 101 8.24 28.92 13.26
N ALA A 102 9.18 29.12 14.17
CA ALA A 102 10.45 29.77 13.87
C ALA A 102 11.35 28.91 12.94
N VAL A 103 11.41 27.59 13.13
CA VAL A 103 12.11 26.68 12.20
C VAL A 103 11.51 26.77 10.81
N MET A 104 10.17 26.73 10.72
CA MET A 104 9.45 26.70 9.45
C MET A 104 9.59 28.01 8.65
N GLU A 105 9.71 29.15 9.33
CA GLU A 105 9.98 30.46 8.73
C GLU A 105 11.29 30.48 7.93
N TYR A 106 12.38 29.94 8.49
CA TYR A 106 13.70 29.96 7.87
C TYR A 106 14.08 28.70 7.09
N ALA A 107 13.37 27.59 7.29
CA ALA A 107 13.65 26.34 6.58
C ALA A 107 13.29 26.40 5.07
N GLY A 108 12.80 27.54 4.58
CA GLY A 108 12.28 27.67 3.21
C GLY A 108 11.04 26.82 2.97
N ILE A 109 10.45 26.27 4.04
CA ILE A 109 9.19 25.54 4.00
C ILE A 109 8.02 26.54 3.98
N VAL A 110 8.26 27.75 4.50
CA VAL A 110 7.35 28.90 4.46
C VAL A 110 8.01 30.06 3.70
N THR A 111 8.43 29.83 2.44
CA THR A 111 8.37 30.93 1.46
C THR A 111 6.92 31.07 1.00
N GLU A 112 6.14 31.68 1.89
CA GLU A 112 4.71 32.01 1.77
C GLU A 112 4.45 33.11 0.72
N THR A 113 4.98 32.95 -0.49
CA THR A 113 4.49 33.66 -1.69
C THR A 113 3.62 32.79 -2.58
N ASP A 114 3.70 31.46 -2.45
CA ASP A 114 2.89 30.57 -3.27
C ASP A 114 1.61 30.23 -2.53
N LEU A 115 0.54 30.96 -2.85
CA LEU A 115 -0.81 30.58 -2.44
C LEU A 115 -1.15 29.20 -3.06
N PRO A 116 -1.82 28.30 -2.32
CA PRO A 116 -2.26 27.03 -2.88
C PRO A 116 -3.27 27.30 -4.00
N LEU A 117 -3.17 26.53 -5.09
CA LEU A 117 -4.10 26.55 -6.21
C LEU A 117 -5.53 26.21 -5.76
N ALA A 118 -5.63 25.25 -4.84
CA ALA A 118 -6.88 24.75 -4.29
C ALA A 118 -6.68 24.25 -2.87
N TYR A 119 -7.76 24.24 -2.09
CA TYR A 119 -7.78 23.76 -0.72
C TYR A 119 -8.97 22.83 -0.51
N PHE A 120 -8.70 21.61 -0.04
CA PHE A 120 -9.70 20.59 0.27
C PHE A 120 -9.68 20.30 1.76
N THR A 121 -10.80 20.50 2.44
CA THR A 121 -10.89 20.35 3.90
C THR A 121 -11.37 18.96 4.29
N GLN A 122 -10.79 18.41 5.37
CA GLN A 122 -11.30 17.24 6.09
C GLN A 122 -11.51 15.99 5.24
N LEU A 123 -10.65 15.79 4.23
CA LEU A 123 -10.67 14.60 3.39
C LEU A 123 -10.40 13.35 4.24
N LEU A 124 -11.27 12.36 4.12
CA LEU A 124 -11.12 11.10 4.83
C LEU A 124 -10.10 10.21 4.12
N CYS A 125 -9.02 9.89 4.83
CA CYS A 125 -8.03 8.90 4.40
C CYS A 125 -8.26 7.59 5.17
N ALA A 126 -8.47 6.50 4.44
CA ALA A 126 -8.46 5.15 5.00
C ALA A 126 -7.03 4.70 5.35
N THR A 127 -6.03 5.13 4.57
CA THR A 127 -4.61 4.83 4.77
C THR A 127 -3.75 6.03 4.35
N PRO A 128 -2.87 6.59 5.21
CA PRO A 128 -2.88 6.48 6.67
C PRO A 128 -4.24 6.92 7.22
N ARG A 129 -4.76 6.21 8.22
CA ARG A 129 -6.09 6.49 8.77
C ARG A 129 -6.12 7.88 9.40
N GLY A 130 -7.01 8.75 8.93
CA GLY A 130 -7.17 10.09 9.48
C GLY A 130 -8.00 11.00 8.60
N ARG A 131 -8.28 12.21 9.09
CA ARG A 131 -8.78 13.31 8.27
C ARG A 131 -7.65 14.30 8.03
N TYR A 132 -7.52 14.73 6.79
CA TYR A 132 -6.47 15.65 6.38
C TYR A 132 -7.08 16.81 5.58
N ASP A 133 -6.59 18.01 5.85
CA ASP A 133 -6.76 19.13 4.95
C ASP A 133 -5.65 19.08 3.90
N VAL A 134 -6.01 19.12 2.62
CA VAL A 134 -5.08 19.00 1.51
C VAL A 134 -4.99 20.31 0.76
N LYS A 135 -3.81 20.95 0.84
CA LYS A 135 -3.44 22.12 0.03
C LYS A 135 -2.76 21.65 -1.25
N VAL A 136 -3.24 22.13 -2.38
CA VAL A 136 -2.72 21.78 -3.71
C VAL A 136 -1.83 22.90 -4.22
N PHE A 137 -0.54 22.65 -4.39
CA PHE A 137 0.42 23.61 -4.95
C PHE A 137 0.80 23.20 -6.38
N PRO A 138 1.47 24.07 -7.17
CA PRO A 138 1.92 23.73 -8.53
C PRO A 138 2.90 22.54 -8.61
N THR A 139 3.64 22.24 -7.54
CA THR A 139 4.71 21.22 -7.54
C THR A 139 4.49 20.06 -6.57
N HIS A 140 3.62 20.24 -5.58
CA HIS A 140 3.42 19.27 -4.49
C HIS A 140 2.04 19.41 -3.85
N LEU A 141 1.67 18.41 -3.07
CA LEU A 141 0.55 18.43 -2.14
C LEU A 141 1.08 18.61 -0.72
N SER A 142 0.39 19.41 0.07
CA SER A 142 0.60 19.46 1.52
C SER A 142 -0.65 18.92 2.21
N PHE A 143 -0.44 17.89 3.01
CA PHE A 143 -1.44 17.25 3.85
C PHE A 143 -1.24 17.77 5.25
N HIS A 144 -2.29 18.35 5.83
CA HIS A 144 -2.30 18.80 7.21
C HIS A 144 -3.28 17.95 8.01
N GLY A 145 -2.77 17.19 8.96
CA GLY A 145 -3.57 16.35 9.84
C GLY A 145 -3.58 16.89 11.27
N LYS A 146 -4.37 16.29 12.15
CA LYS A 146 -4.35 16.64 13.58
C LYS A 146 -3.00 16.35 14.26
N THR A 147 -2.29 15.33 13.78
CA THR A 147 -1.07 14.81 14.43
C THR A 147 0.12 14.75 13.48
N TYR A 148 -0.13 14.52 12.19
CA TYR A 148 0.92 14.34 11.19
C TYR A 148 0.63 15.18 9.97
N ASP A 149 1.69 15.80 9.47
CA ASP A 149 1.68 16.60 8.25
C ASP A 149 2.61 15.94 7.23
N TYR A 150 2.22 15.96 5.96
CA TYR A 150 3.00 15.36 4.88
C TYR A 150 3.13 16.32 3.71
N LYS A 151 4.31 16.39 3.10
CA LYS A 151 4.55 17.09 1.84
C LYS A 151 4.90 16.08 0.76
N ILE A 152 4.07 15.98 -0.28
CA ILE A 152 4.19 14.97 -1.34
C ILE A 152 4.42 15.65 -2.67
N ASN A 153 5.64 15.52 -3.20
CA ASN A 153 5.97 16.05 -4.52
C ASN A 153 5.28 15.23 -5.62
N TYR A 154 4.75 15.88 -6.68
CA TYR A 154 4.11 15.16 -7.78
C TYR A 154 5.02 14.15 -8.47
N ARG A 155 6.34 14.37 -8.45
CA ARG A 155 7.34 13.41 -8.97
C ARG A 155 7.31 12.07 -8.25
N SER A 156 6.94 12.05 -6.96
CA SER A 156 6.86 10.82 -6.14
C SER A 156 5.58 10.03 -6.36
N VAL A 157 4.53 10.63 -6.93
CA VAL A 157 3.26 9.94 -7.19
C VAL A 157 3.45 9.01 -8.38
N ASP A 158 3.53 7.71 -8.19
CA ASP A 158 3.78 6.71 -9.24
C ASP A 158 2.55 6.40 -10.09
N ARG A 159 1.40 6.17 -9.44
CA ARG A 159 0.13 5.80 -10.09
C ARG A 159 -1.05 6.33 -9.28
N MET A 160 -2.18 6.54 -9.96
CA MET A 160 -3.43 6.98 -9.35
C MET A 160 -4.56 6.06 -9.79
N PHE A 161 -5.43 5.70 -8.84
CA PHE A 161 -6.59 4.85 -9.09
C PHE A 161 -7.86 5.52 -8.57
N LEU A 162 -8.95 5.43 -9.33
CA LEU A 162 -10.28 5.88 -8.92
C LEU A 162 -11.21 4.66 -8.96
N LEU A 163 -11.58 4.16 -7.78
CA LEU A 163 -12.22 2.86 -7.59
C LEU A 163 -13.61 3.04 -6.97
N SER A 164 -14.65 2.74 -7.74
CA SER A 164 -16.03 2.83 -7.26
C SER A 164 -16.34 1.71 -6.27
N HIS A 165 -16.74 2.06 -5.05
CA HIS A 165 -17.10 1.06 -4.05
C HIS A 165 -18.44 0.40 -4.38
N LYS A 166 -18.61 -0.86 -3.96
CA LYS A 166 -19.79 -1.69 -4.26
C LYS A 166 -21.11 -1.14 -3.71
N ASP A 167 -21.07 -0.31 -2.66
CA ASP A 167 -22.28 0.30 -2.10
C ASP A 167 -22.89 1.39 -3.00
N GLY A 168 -22.20 1.77 -4.07
CA GLY A 168 -22.62 2.80 -5.00
C GLY A 168 -22.51 4.23 -4.46
N ARG A 169 -22.17 4.43 -3.18
CA ARG A 169 -22.14 5.73 -2.49
C ARG A 169 -20.73 6.27 -2.30
N HIS A 170 -19.74 5.39 -2.14
CA HIS A 170 -18.36 5.81 -1.92
C HIS A 170 -17.46 5.54 -3.13
N VAL A 171 -16.36 6.28 -3.19
CA VAL A 171 -15.30 6.08 -4.18
C VAL A 171 -13.96 6.14 -3.45
N PHE A 172 -13.11 5.15 -3.66
CA PHE A 172 -11.74 5.19 -3.21
C PHE A 172 -10.87 5.87 -4.25
N PHE A 173 -10.03 6.80 -3.81
CA PHE A 173 -8.97 7.37 -4.64
C PHE A 173 -7.62 6.99 -4.07
N VAL A 174 -6.86 6.17 -4.80
CA VAL A 174 -5.60 5.58 -4.32
C VAL A 174 -4.43 6.23 -5.04
N LEU A 175 -3.50 6.79 -4.27
CA LEU A 175 -2.21 7.29 -4.75
C LEU A 175 -1.13 6.25 -4.39
N SER A 176 -0.43 5.73 -5.39
CA SER A 176 0.82 4.99 -5.21
C SER A 176 1.95 6.00 -5.14
N ILE A 177 2.81 5.93 -4.12
CA ILE A 177 3.84 6.93 -3.85
C ILE A 177 5.17 6.24 -3.59
N ASN A 178 6.22 6.74 -4.25
CA ASN A 178 7.59 6.28 -4.13
C ASN A 178 8.53 7.50 -4.08
N PRO A 179 9.27 7.73 -2.98
CA PRO A 179 9.34 6.90 -1.77
C PRO A 179 8.03 6.92 -0.95
N PRO A 180 7.78 5.88 -0.12
CA PRO A 180 6.61 5.84 0.74
C PRO A 180 6.67 6.92 1.82
N ILE A 181 5.53 7.51 2.17
CA ILE A 181 5.45 8.42 3.33
C ILE A 181 5.68 7.63 4.62
N ARG A 182 6.22 8.29 5.65
CA ARG A 182 6.55 7.66 6.92
C ARG A 182 5.74 8.25 8.05
N GLN A 183 5.35 7.39 8.99
CA GLN A 183 4.73 7.78 10.24
C GLN A 183 5.40 6.96 11.34
N GLY A 184 6.40 7.54 11.99
CA GLY A 184 7.34 6.79 12.83
C GLY A 184 8.00 5.65 12.06
N GLN A 185 7.89 4.42 12.55
CA GLN A 185 8.46 3.24 11.89
C GLN A 185 7.63 2.72 10.70
N THR A 186 6.35 3.13 10.59
CA THR A 186 5.45 2.63 9.55
C THR A 186 5.66 3.38 8.24
N ARG A 187 5.76 2.64 7.14
CA ARG A 187 5.86 3.21 5.78
C ARG A 187 4.57 2.97 5.01
N TYR A 188 4.03 4.01 4.39
CA TYR A 188 2.85 3.92 3.54
C TYR A 188 3.23 4.19 2.08
N PRO A 189 3.37 3.14 1.26
CA PRO A 189 3.56 3.28 -0.19
C PRO A 189 2.27 3.69 -0.92
N PHE A 190 1.13 3.68 -0.22
CA PHE A 190 -0.15 4.09 -0.77
C PHE A 190 -0.85 5.06 0.18
N ILE A 191 -1.51 6.08 -0.41
CA ILE A 191 -2.53 6.88 0.27
C ILE A 191 -3.88 6.50 -0.33
N VAL A 192 -4.84 6.19 0.53
CA VAL A 192 -6.20 5.82 0.14
C VAL A 192 -7.16 6.85 0.71
N PHE A 193 -7.73 7.67 -0.16
CA PHE A 193 -8.86 8.53 0.19
C PHE A 193 -10.16 7.76 0.02
N GLU A 194 -11.13 8.08 0.85
CA GLU A 194 -12.50 7.60 0.78
C GLU A 194 -13.42 8.82 0.65
N PHE A 195 -14.02 8.99 -0.52
CA PHE A 195 -14.93 10.09 -0.80
C PHE A 195 -16.37 9.58 -0.85
N SER A 196 -17.30 10.34 -0.28
CA SER A 196 -18.72 10.18 -0.62
C SER A 196 -18.96 10.78 -2.01
N LYS A 197 -19.79 10.13 -2.82
CA LYS A 197 -20.24 10.69 -4.10
C LYS A 197 -21.16 11.90 -3.92
N GLU A 198 -21.73 12.07 -2.73
CA GLU A 198 -22.59 13.21 -2.39
C GLU A 198 -21.78 14.45 -1.99
N ASP A 199 -20.49 14.30 -1.64
CA ASP A 199 -19.65 15.42 -1.23
C ASP A 199 -19.33 16.30 -2.44
N LEU A 200 -19.80 17.54 -2.40
CA LEU A 200 -19.55 18.55 -3.42
C LEU A 200 -18.49 19.56 -2.95
N VAL A 201 -17.74 20.08 -3.91
CA VAL A 201 -16.79 21.17 -3.69
C VAL A 201 -16.99 22.24 -4.76
N GLU A 202 -16.84 23.50 -4.36
CA GLU A 202 -16.87 24.65 -5.25
C GLU A 202 -15.79 25.64 -4.82
N PHE A 203 -14.91 26.02 -5.75
CA PHE A 203 -13.86 27.02 -5.50
C PHE A 203 -13.34 27.63 -6.80
N ASP A 204 -12.80 28.84 -6.67
CA ASP A 204 -11.97 29.47 -7.70
C ASP A 204 -10.51 29.13 -7.47
N VAL A 205 -9.81 28.77 -8.56
CA VAL A 205 -8.38 28.47 -8.53
C VAL A 205 -7.61 29.74 -8.25
N ASN A 206 -6.67 29.68 -7.31
CA ASN A 206 -5.89 30.83 -6.89
C ASN A 206 -4.75 31.19 -7.89
N MET A 207 -5.15 31.46 -9.13
CA MET A 207 -4.26 31.84 -10.23
C MET A 207 -5.06 32.59 -11.29
N SER A 208 -4.46 33.61 -11.92
CA SER A 208 -5.16 34.34 -12.99
C SER A 208 -5.47 33.43 -14.19
N PRO A 209 -6.61 33.62 -14.88
CA PRO A 209 -6.99 32.80 -16.03
C PRO A 209 -5.92 32.77 -17.14
N GLU A 210 -5.26 33.91 -17.39
CA GLU A 210 -4.17 34.03 -18.37
C GLU A 210 -2.96 33.15 -18.01
N LEU A 211 -2.61 33.09 -16.72
CA LEU A 211 -1.50 32.28 -16.24
C LEU A 211 -1.86 30.79 -16.23
N LEU A 212 -3.12 30.44 -15.91
CA LEU A 212 -3.63 29.07 -16.02
C LEU A 212 -3.58 28.56 -17.45
N GLU A 213 -4.00 29.38 -18.42
CA GLU A 213 -3.95 29.04 -19.84
C GLU A 213 -2.51 28.82 -20.31
N LYS A 214 -1.59 29.73 -19.94
CA LYS A 214 -0.17 29.63 -20.30
C LYS A 214 0.54 28.45 -19.64
N THR A 215 0.17 28.08 -18.42
CA THR A 215 0.90 27.08 -17.61
C THR A 215 0.35 25.67 -17.80
N TYR A 216 -0.97 25.53 -17.95
CA TYR A 216 -1.65 24.23 -18.01
C TYR A 216 -2.39 23.99 -19.33
N ASP A 217 -2.15 24.80 -20.37
CA ASP A 217 -2.81 24.73 -21.68
C ASP A 217 -4.35 24.73 -21.58
N GLY A 218 -4.91 25.47 -20.61
CA GLY A 218 -6.35 25.52 -20.37
C GLY A 218 -6.96 24.23 -19.80
N LYS A 219 -6.15 23.27 -19.34
CA LYS A 219 -6.63 22.01 -18.73
C LYS A 219 -7.21 22.18 -17.31
N ILE A 220 -6.86 23.28 -16.64
CA ILE A 220 -7.42 23.69 -15.34
C ILE A 220 -8.27 24.92 -15.61
N ALA A 221 -9.55 24.84 -15.25
CA ALA A 221 -10.47 25.96 -15.38
C ALA A 221 -10.27 26.92 -14.19
N SER A 222 -10.64 28.19 -14.35
CA SER A 222 -10.57 29.16 -13.25
C SER A 222 -11.53 28.80 -12.12
N HIS A 223 -12.68 28.21 -12.44
CA HIS A 223 -13.73 27.85 -11.50
C HIS A 223 -14.03 26.35 -11.61
N HIS A 224 -14.13 25.68 -10.46
CA HIS A 224 -14.46 24.27 -10.39
C HIS A 224 -15.63 24.04 -9.42
N SER A 225 -16.62 23.28 -9.87
CA SER A 225 -17.75 22.82 -9.06
C SER A 225 -18.09 21.37 -9.40
N GLY A 226 -18.44 20.57 -8.40
CA GLY A 226 -18.90 19.19 -8.58
C GLY A 226 -18.45 18.23 -7.47
N PRO A 227 -18.60 16.91 -7.68
CA PRO A 227 -18.20 15.92 -6.68
C PRO A 227 -16.69 15.99 -6.37
N VAL A 228 -16.33 15.94 -5.09
CA VAL A 228 -14.94 16.06 -4.61
C VAL A 228 -14.03 15.08 -5.34
N HIS A 229 -14.44 13.82 -5.48
CA HIS A 229 -13.63 12.78 -6.12
C HIS A 229 -13.33 13.09 -7.60
N GLU A 230 -14.25 13.74 -8.32
CA GLU A 230 -14.03 14.13 -9.71
C GLU A 230 -13.11 15.33 -9.83
N VAL A 231 -13.37 16.38 -9.04
CA VAL A 231 -12.57 17.61 -9.06
C VAL A 231 -11.15 17.28 -8.63
N PHE A 232 -10.97 16.61 -7.49
CA PHE A 232 -9.66 16.24 -6.97
C PHE A 232 -8.86 15.35 -7.93
N SER A 233 -9.48 14.32 -8.52
CA SER A 233 -8.80 13.44 -9.48
C SER A 233 -8.42 14.15 -10.79
N LYS A 234 -9.26 15.08 -11.28
CA LYS A 234 -8.94 15.91 -12.46
C LYS A 234 -7.75 16.83 -12.19
N PHE A 235 -7.70 17.50 -11.03
CA PHE A 235 -6.55 18.32 -10.63
C PHE A 235 -5.26 17.53 -10.63
N LEU A 236 -5.24 16.40 -9.90
CA LEU A 236 -4.03 15.59 -9.79
C LEU A 236 -3.61 14.97 -11.12
N ARG A 237 -4.56 14.61 -12.00
CA ARG A 237 -4.25 14.15 -13.36
C ARG A 237 -3.47 15.20 -14.15
N VAL A 238 -3.87 16.47 -14.07
CA VAL A 238 -3.18 17.56 -14.79
C VAL A 238 -1.84 17.87 -14.14
N LEU A 239 -1.81 18.02 -12.82
CA LEU A 239 -0.63 18.45 -12.07
C LEU A 239 0.50 17.40 -12.04
N THR A 240 0.15 16.11 -11.97
CA THR A 240 1.14 15.01 -12.03
C THR A 240 1.51 14.61 -13.45
N GLY A 241 0.69 14.98 -14.45
CA GLY A 241 0.80 14.48 -15.83
C GLY A 241 0.53 12.97 -15.96
N LYS A 242 0.03 12.29 -14.92
CA LYS A 242 -0.20 10.84 -14.89
C LYS A 242 -1.67 10.51 -15.09
N LYS A 243 -1.94 9.39 -15.76
CA LYS A 243 -3.31 8.90 -15.98
C LYS A 243 -3.91 8.37 -14.67
N VAL A 244 -5.20 8.62 -14.47
CA VAL A 244 -5.99 8.00 -13.41
C VAL A 244 -6.57 6.70 -13.95
N THR A 245 -6.24 5.58 -13.31
CA THR A 245 -6.76 4.26 -13.66
C THR A 245 -8.11 4.07 -12.98
N VAL A 246 -9.16 3.91 -13.78
CA VAL A 246 -10.51 3.66 -13.26
C VAL A 246 -10.75 2.15 -13.07
N THR A 247 -11.87 1.79 -12.45
CA THR A 247 -12.35 0.40 -12.39
C THR A 247 -12.40 -0.23 -13.78
N GLY A 248 -12.04 -1.51 -13.85
CA GLY A 248 -11.93 -2.26 -15.10
C GLY A 248 -13.27 -2.70 -15.67
N THR A 249 -13.19 -3.61 -16.64
CA THR A 249 -14.37 -4.24 -17.28
C THR A 249 -14.95 -5.41 -16.47
N PHE A 250 -14.36 -5.72 -15.32
CA PHE A 250 -14.84 -6.80 -14.46
C PHE A 250 -16.22 -6.47 -13.89
N VAL A 251 -17.12 -7.46 -13.94
CA VAL A 251 -18.45 -7.40 -13.36
C VAL A 251 -18.67 -8.68 -12.55
N SER A 252 -18.78 -8.50 -11.23
CA SER A 252 -19.12 -9.55 -10.27
C SER A 252 -20.54 -10.06 -10.49
N LYS A 253 -20.91 -11.17 -9.86
CA LYS A 253 -22.30 -11.70 -9.93
C LYS A 253 -23.35 -10.65 -9.55
N GLN A 254 -23.05 -9.79 -8.58
CA GLN A 254 -23.94 -8.76 -8.09
C GLN A 254 -23.93 -7.48 -8.94
N GLY A 255 -23.19 -7.46 -10.06
CA GLY A 255 -23.03 -6.26 -10.89
C GLY A 255 -21.97 -5.28 -10.40
N ASN A 256 -21.18 -5.66 -9.38
CA ASN A 256 -20.17 -4.81 -8.79
C ASN A 256 -18.83 -4.92 -9.54
N GLN A 257 -17.98 -3.89 -9.44
CA GLN A 257 -16.64 -3.88 -10.06
C GLN A 257 -15.53 -4.34 -9.09
N SER A 258 -15.93 -4.84 -7.92
CA SER A 258 -15.04 -5.32 -6.87
C SER A 258 -15.57 -6.62 -6.27
N ILE A 259 -14.68 -7.39 -5.67
CA ILE A 259 -14.98 -8.62 -4.95
C ILE A 259 -14.65 -8.42 -3.48
N ASP A 260 -15.56 -8.82 -2.60
CA ASP A 260 -15.29 -8.86 -1.16
C ASP A 260 -14.32 -10.00 -0.85
N CYS A 261 -13.22 -9.69 -0.18
CA CYS A 261 -12.26 -10.68 0.24
C CYS A 261 -11.50 -10.22 1.47
N ALA A 262 -10.79 -11.14 2.10
CA ALA A 262 -9.82 -10.81 3.12
C ALA A 262 -8.40 -11.11 2.63
N TYR A 263 -7.48 -10.20 2.95
CA TYR A 263 -6.06 -10.45 2.80
C TYR A 263 -5.46 -10.59 4.19
N LYS A 264 -4.84 -11.75 4.45
CA LYS A 264 -4.49 -12.18 5.81
C LYS A 264 -5.74 -12.17 6.70
N GLN A 265 -5.76 -11.34 7.75
CA GLN A 265 -6.87 -11.22 8.71
C GLN A 265 -7.69 -9.94 8.52
N ALA A 266 -7.43 -9.16 7.46
CA ALA A 266 -8.13 -7.90 7.21
C ALA A 266 -9.12 -8.06 6.06
N ALA A 267 -10.37 -7.67 6.29
CA ALA A 267 -11.37 -7.59 5.23
C ALA A 267 -11.16 -6.36 4.35
N GLY A 268 -11.47 -6.50 3.06
CA GLY A 268 -11.36 -5.44 2.08
C GLY A 268 -11.99 -5.82 0.75
N PHE A 269 -11.57 -5.12 -0.30
CA PHE A 269 -12.12 -5.20 -1.63
C PHE A 269 -11.00 -5.40 -2.64
N LEU A 270 -11.13 -6.44 -3.45
CA LEU A 270 -10.27 -6.69 -4.60
C LEU A 270 -10.91 -6.07 -5.84
N PHE A 271 -10.15 -5.22 -6.53
CA PHE A 271 -10.53 -4.57 -7.78
C PHE A 271 -9.71 -5.15 -8.93
N PRO A 272 -10.30 -6.00 -9.79
CA PRO A 272 -9.68 -6.41 -11.03
C PRO A 272 -9.66 -5.24 -12.04
N LEU A 273 -8.47 -4.81 -12.43
CA LEU A 273 -8.24 -3.70 -13.37
C LEU A 273 -7.65 -4.21 -14.68
N GLU A 274 -7.52 -3.32 -15.67
CA GLU A 274 -7.03 -3.66 -17.01
C GLU A 274 -5.62 -4.27 -17.03
N LYS A 275 -4.75 -3.88 -16.09
CA LYS A 275 -3.32 -4.27 -16.06
C LYS A 275 -2.84 -4.80 -14.70
N GLY A 276 -3.76 -5.09 -13.79
CA GLY A 276 -3.40 -5.48 -12.44
C GLY A 276 -4.61 -5.68 -11.53
N PHE A 277 -4.32 -6.08 -10.30
CA PHE A 277 -5.29 -6.14 -9.21
C PHE A 277 -4.94 -5.09 -8.16
N VAL A 278 -5.94 -4.34 -7.69
CA VAL A 278 -5.78 -3.44 -6.54
C VAL A 278 -6.61 -3.97 -5.38
N TYR A 279 -6.00 -4.09 -4.20
CA TYR A 279 -6.70 -4.43 -2.96
C TYR A 279 -6.73 -3.21 -2.04
N VAL A 280 -7.90 -2.92 -1.48
CA VAL A 280 -8.14 -1.78 -0.57
C VAL A 280 -8.92 -2.27 0.66
N HIS A 281 -8.64 -1.88 1.90
CA HIS A 281 -7.80 -0.74 2.32
C HIS A 281 -6.62 -1.11 3.25
N LYS A 282 -6.52 -2.34 3.78
CA LYS A 282 -5.52 -2.65 4.83
C LYS A 282 -4.81 -4.01 4.63
N PRO A 283 -3.51 -4.02 4.26
CA PRO A 283 -2.77 -2.94 3.62
C PRO A 283 -3.23 -2.75 2.17
N PRO A 284 -3.22 -1.53 1.61
CA PRO A 284 -3.43 -1.35 0.19
C PRO A 284 -2.33 -2.05 -0.60
N MET A 285 -2.70 -2.68 -1.72
CA MET A 285 -1.76 -3.42 -2.56
C MET A 285 -2.12 -3.24 -4.04
N TYR A 286 -1.11 -3.16 -4.90
CA TYR A 286 -1.28 -3.18 -6.34
C TYR A 286 -0.35 -4.24 -6.95
N ILE A 287 -0.93 -5.24 -7.61
CA ILE A 287 -0.21 -6.33 -8.27
C ILE A 287 -0.38 -6.15 -9.78
N ARG A 288 0.72 -5.97 -10.51
CA ARG A 288 0.65 -5.84 -11.97
C ARG A 288 0.56 -7.22 -12.61
N PHE A 289 -0.19 -7.35 -13.70
CA PHE A 289 -0.30 -8.61 -14.43
C PHE A 289 1.05 -9.14 -14.92
N GLU A 290 1.97 -8.24 -15.27
CA GLU A 290 3.33 -8.59 -15.67
C GLU A 290 4.18 -9.22 -14.55
N GLU A 291 3.79 -9.05 -13.28
CA GLU A 291 4.46 -9.64 -12.11
C GLU A 291 3.90 -11.02 -11.77
N ILE A 292 2.76 -11.42 -12.35
CA ILE A 292 2.09 -12.69 -12.07
C ILE A 292 2.73 -13.81 -12.88
N LEU A 293 3.04 -14.92 -12.20
CA LEU A 293 3.50 -16.18 -12.79
C LEU A 293 2.31 -17.11 -13.06
N SER A 294 1.48 -17.35 -12.05
CA SER A 294 0.28 -18.16 -12.14
C SER A 294 -0.76 -17.74 -11.11
N ILE A 295 -2.00 -18.10 -11.38
CA ILE A 295 -3.13 -17.92 -10.47
C ILE A 295 -3.71 -19.29 -10.15
N ASN A 296 -3.98 -19.53 -8.87
CA ASN A 296 -4.61 -20.75 -8.37
C ASN A 296 -5.93 -20.40 -7.67
N PHE A 297 -6.92 -21.27 -7.85
CA PHE A 297 -8.24 -21.16 -7.23
C PHE A 297 -8.43 -22.37 -6.32
N GLU A 298 -8.22 -22.17 -5.03
CA GLU A 298 -8.32 -23.23 -4.03
C GLU A 298 -9.65 -23.15 -3.30
N ARG A 299 -10.26 -24.30 -3.01
CA ARG A 299 -11.47 -24.32 -2.16
C ARG A 299 -10.98 -24.14 -0.73
N SER A 300 -11.49 -23.12 -0.04
CA SER A 300 -11.11 -22.88 1.35
C SER A 300 -11.50 -24.08 2.21
N ASP A 301 -10.58 -24.60 3.02
CA ASP A 301 -10.83 -25.75 3.90
C ASP A 301 -11.87 -25.45 4.99
N LEU A 302 -12.07 -24.18 5.34
CA LEU A 302 -12.90 -23.77 6.47
C LEU A 302 -14.40 -23.71 6.17
N THR A 303 -14.80 -23.37 4.95
CA THR A 303 -16.23 -23.28 4.60
C THR A 303 -16.50 -23.77 3.18
N THR A 304 -17.62 -24.44 2.97
CA THR A 304 -18.04 -24.92 1.65
C THR A 304 -18.58 -23.81 0.74
N ARG A 305 -18.72 -22.58 1.27
CA ARG A 305 -19.32 -21.42 0.61
C ARG A 305 -18.29 -20.42 0.07
N THR A 306 -17.02 -20.55 0.45
CA THR A 306 -15.95 -19.63 0.01
C THR A 306 -14.84 -20.36 -0.74
N PHE A 307 -14.01 -19.59 -1.43
CA PHE A 307 -12.77 -20.05 -2.04
C PHE A 307 -11.66 -19.02 -1.82
N ASP A 308 -10.42 -19.48 -1.98
CA ASP A 308 -9.22 -18.67 -1.86
C ASP A 308 -8.64 -18.43 -3.26
N PHE A 309 -8.27 -17.19 -3.52
CA PHE A 309 -7.68 -16.72 -4.76
C PHE A 309 -6.20 -16.43 -4.54
N GLU A 310 -5.35 -17.30 -5.08
CA GLU A 310 -3.91 -17.24 -4.89
C GLU A 310 -3.22 -16.72 -6.15
N ILE A 311 -2.32 -15.77 -5.96
CA ILE A 311 -1.49 -15.20 -7.02
C ILE A 311 -0.03 -15.51 -6.71
N ASP A 312 0.58 -16.35 -7.53
CA ASP A 312 2.01 -16.58 -7.52
C ASP A 312 2.70 -15.47 -8.33
N LEU A 313 3.60 -14.75 -7.69
CA LEU A 313 4.39 -13.71 -8.33
C LEU A 313 5.72 -14.27 -8.84
N LYS A 314 6.27 -13.64 -9.88
CA LYS A 314 7.56 -14.02 -10.50
C LYS A 314 8.76 -13.90 -9.54
N ASN A 315 8.63 -13.15 -8.45
CA ASN A 315 9.66 -13.02 -7.41
C ASN A 315 9.62 -14.18 -6.38
N GLY A 316 8.72 -15.17 -6.56
CA GLY A 316 8.56 -16.31 -5.65
C GLY A 316 7.63 -16.07 -4.46
N GLN A 317 7.03 -14.88 -4.34
CA GLN A 317 6.02 -14.58 -3.33
C GLN A 317 4.63 -15.03 -3.80
N THR A 318 3.86 -15.67 -2.92
CA THR A 318 2.43 -15.96 -3.15
C THR A 318 1.56 -15.01 -2.33
N VAL A 319 0.55 -14.44 -2.97
CA VAL A 319 -0.44 -13.56 -2.35
C VAL A 319 -1.80 -14.25 -2.39
N THR A 320 -2.34 -14.58 -1.21
CA THR A 320 -3.64 -15.26 -1.08
C THR A 320 -4.71 -14.29 -0.58
N PHE A 321 -5.78 -14.14 -1.36
CA PHE A 321 -7.02 -13.48 -0.98
C PHE A 321 -8.03 -14.54 -0.59
N ASN A 322 -8.41 -14.57 0.68
CA ASN A 322 -9.30 -15.58 1.23
C ASN A 322 -10.75 -15.09 1.35
N SER A 323 -11.65 -16.01 1.69
CA SER A 323 -13.05 -15.73 2.02
C SER A 323 -13.86 -15.11 0.87
N ILE A 324 -13.52 -15.43 -0.39
CA ILE A 324 -14.29 -14.98 -1.56
C ILE A 324 -15.52 -15.88 -1.72
N ASP A 325 -16.70 -15.30 -1.94
CA ASP A 325 -17.92 -16.07 -2.19
C ASP A 325 -17.76 -16.96 -3.42
N LYS A 326 -18.09 -18.25 -3.29
CA LYS A 326 -18.05 -19.25 -4.37
C LYS A 326 -18.81 -18.83 -5.62
N ASP A 327 -19.84 -18.01 -5.47
CA ASP A 327 -20.60 -17.45 -6.57
C ASP A 327 -19.77 -16.54 -7.49
N GLU A 328 -18.70 -15.92 -7.00
CA GLU A 328 -17.80 -15.06 -7.77
C GLU A 328 -16.72 -15.85 -8.54
N ASN A 329 -16.58 -17.15 -8.27
CA ASN A 329 -15.51 -17.97 -8.82
C ASN A 329 -15.50 -18.01 -10.36
N ASN A 330 -16.65 -18.28 -10.97
CA ASN A 330 -16.75 -18.36 -12.44
C ASN A 330 -16.45 -17.00 -13.08
N HIS A 331 -16.97 -15.91 -12.52
CA HIS A 331 -16.73 -14.55 -13.01
C HIS A 331 -15.25 -14.18 -12.96
N LEU A 332 -14.57 -14.52 -11.87
CA LEU A 332 -13.16 -14.23 -11.70
C LEU A 332 -12.29 -15.10 -12.62
N ILE A 333 -12.59 -16.40 -12.77
CA ILE A 333 -11.89 -17.29 -13.71
C ILE A 333 -12.03 -16.77 -15.14
N ASP A 334 -13.24 -16.40 -15.57
CA ASP A 334 -13.49 -15.90 -16.92
C ASP A 334 -12.75 -14.59 -17.17
N TYR A 335 -12.74 -13.69 -16.18
CA TYR A 335 -11.96 -12.46 -16.25
C TYR A 335 -10.46 -12.72 -16.39
N VAL A 336 -9.90 -13.56 -15.52
CA VAL A 336 -8.47 -13.91 -15.52
C VAL A 336 -8.05 -14.55 -16.85
N ARG A 337 -8.86 -15.46 -17.39
CA ARG A 337 -8.65 -16.07 -18.71
C ARG A 337 -8.74 -15.05 -19.84
N SER A 338 -9.71 -14.12 -19.79
CA SER A 338 -9.85 -13.05 -20.79
C SER A 338 -8.63 -12.13 -20.86
N LYS A 339 -7.90 -11.99 -19.75
CA LYS A 339 -6.64 -11.24 -19.67
C LYS A 339 -5.39 -12.05 -20.06
N GLY A 340 -5.56 -13.32 -20.42
CA GLY A 340 -4.45 -14.19 -20.82
C GLY A 340 -3.54 -14.61 -19.67
N LEU A 341 -4.02 -14.55 -18.42
CA LEU A 341 -3.26 -14.95 -17.25
C LEU A 341 -3.27 -16.48 -17.10
N ASN A 342 -2.15 -17.05 -16.67
CA ASN A 342 -2.00 -18.49 -16.53
C ASN A 342 -2.75 -19.01 -15.28
N VAL A 343 -3.77 -19.83 -15.48
CA VAL A 343 -4.56 -20.44 -14.40
C VAL A 343 -4.10 -21.89 -14.18
N ARG A 344 -3.58 -22.18 -12.98
CA ARG A 344 -3.25 -23.54 -12.55
C ARG A 344 -4.47 -24.14 -11.86
N ASN A 345 -4.93 -25.30 -12.33
CA ASN A 345 -5.92 -26.07 -11.60
C ASN A 345 -5.19 -26.93 -10.56
N ALA A 346 -5.46 -26.71 -9.27
CA ALA A 346 -4.94 -27.52 -8.16
C ALA A 346 -5.21 -29.04 -8.28
N ARG A 347 -6.01 -29.48 -9.26
CA ARG A 347 -6.37 -30.89 -9.51
C ARG A 347 -5.50 -31.62 -10.54
N LYS A 348 -4.35 -31.07 -10.97
CA LYS A 348 -3.34 -31.80 -11.76
C LYS A 348 -1.95 -31.76 -11.12
N THR A 349 -1.89 -31.97 -9.81
CA THR A 349 -0.69 -32.47 -9.14
C THR A 349 -1.05 -33.68 -8.27
N GLN A 350 -1.77 -34.62 -8.87
CA GLN A 350 -1.54 -36.03 -8.60
C GLN A 350 -0.54 -36.50 -9.69
N ASP A 351 0.56 -37.10 -9.27
CA ASP A 351 1.46 -37.94 -10.09
C ASP A 351 2.51 -37.31 -11.03
N ILE A 352 3.14 -36.19 -10.65
CA ILE A 352 4.56 -35.92 -11.01
C ILE A 352 5.36 -35.58 -9.73
N LYS A 353 5.16 -36.39 -8.69
CA LYS A 353 6.20 -36.78 -7.73
C LYS A 353 6.36 -38.30 -7.81
N GLY A 354 6.46 -38.82 -9.02
CA GLY A 354 7.15 -40.08 -9.26
C GLY A 354 8.64 -39.82 -9.17
N ARG A 355 9.31 -40.46 -8.21
CA ARG A 355 10.79 -40.58 -8.07
C ARG A 355 11.52 -39.39 -7.44
N SER A 356 11.24 -39.15 -6.16
CA SER A 356 12.32 -38.84 -5.21
C SER A 356 11.98 -39.53 -3.89
N GLY A 357 11.94 -40.86 -3.95
CA GLY A 357 12.09 -41.66 -2.74
C GLY A 357 13.56 -41.52 -2.35
N GLY A 358 13.79 -40.93 -1.18
CA GLY A 358 15.10 -40.92 -0.55
C GLY A 358 15.59 -42.37 -0.49
N ASP A 359 16.60 -42.61 -1.31
CA ASP A 359 17.34 -43.85 -1.41
C ASP A 359 18.16 -43.96 -0.12
N ASP A 360 17.54 -44.50 0.94
CA ASP A 360 18.31 -45.23 1.94
C ASP A 360 18.89 -46.43 1.20
N PHE A 361 20.13 -46.24 0.73
CA PHE A 361 20.98 -47.25 0.11
C PHE A 361 21.12 -48.43 1.07
N ASP A 362 20.30 -49.46 0.89
CA ASP A 362 20.47 -50.76 1.53
C ASP A 362 21.13 -51.72 0.51
N PRO A 363 22.46 -51.89 0.58
CA PRO A 363 23.21 -52.77 -0.33
C PRO A 363 22.80 -54.25 -0.21
N TYR A 364 21.99 -54.63 0.78
CA TYR A 364 21.45 -55.98 0.91
C TYR A 364 20.24 -56.24 -0.01
N ARG A 365 19.46 -55.20 -0.34
CA ARG A 365 18.24 -55.33 -1.16
C ARG A 365 18.51 -55.46 -2.66
N GLU A 366 19.65 -54.94 -3.13
CA GLU A 366 20.11 -55.11 -4.52
C GLU A 366 20.81 -56.46 -4.74
N ALA A 367 21.51 -57.00 -3.73
CA ALA A 367 22.09 -58.34 -3.79
C ALA A 367 21.00 -59.42 -3.96
N LEU A 368 19.89 -59.30 -3.25
CA LEU A 368 18.77 -60.26 -3.34
C LEU A 368 17.95 -60.15 -4.64
N LYS A 369 18.02 -59.01 -5.36
CA LYS A 369 17.35 -58.83 -6.65
C LYS A 369 18.20 -59.30 -7.84
N LYS A 370 19.52 -59.35 -7.67
CA LYS A 370 20.47 -59.78 -8.70
C LYS A 370 20.67 -61.29 -8.75
N ASP A 371 20.30 -62.01 -7.67
CA ASP A 371 20.35 -63.48 -7.58
C ASP A 371 19.02 -64.18 -7.91
N ALA A 372 17.96 -63.43 -8.28
CA ALA A 372 16.61 -63.98 -8.49
C ALA A 372 16.12 -63.95 -9.95
N VAL A 373 16.96 -63.54 -10.91
CA VAL A 373 16.60 -63.44 -12.33
C VAL A 373 17.79 -63.89 -13.20
N SER A 374 18.07 -65.18 -13.15
CA SER A 374 18.91 -65.89 -14.12
C SER A 374 18.34 -67.30 -14.29
N ASP A 375 17.48 -67.48 -15.29
CA ASP A 375 17.55 -68.60 -16.24
C ASP A 375 16.26 -68.68 -17.05
N ASP A 376 16.49 -68.95 -18.33
CA ASP A 376 15.63 -69.60 -19.32
C ASP A 376 14.51 -68.81 -20.00
N ASP A 377 14.94 -68.20 -21.12
CA ASP A 377 14.71 -68.72 -22.48
C ASP A 377 13.29 -68.77 -23.09
N GLU A 378 13.21 -67.99 -24.17
CA GLU A 378 12.79 -68.37 -25.53
C GLU A 378 11.30 -68.50 -25.91
N ASP A 379 10.99 -67.68 -26.94
CA ASP A 379 10.18 -67.96 -28.13
C ASP A 379 8.67 -67.64 -28.21
N GLU A 380 8.43 -66.57 -28.98
CA GLU A 380 7.66 -66.48 -30.23
C GLU A 380 6.14 -66.78 -30.28
N SER A 381 5.42 -65.69 -30.58
CA SER A 381 4.51 -65.49 -31.73
C SER A 381 2.98 -65.77 -31.63
N GLU A 382 2.27 -64.73 -32.13
CA GLU A 382 1.06 -64.69 -32.98
C GLU A 382 -0.36 -64.96 -32.41
N ASP A 383 -1.12 -63.85 -32.44
CA ASP A 383 -2.42 -63.64 -33.10
C ASP A 383 -3.79 -63.95 -32.45
N GLU A 384 -4.71 -63.06 -32.84
CA GLU A 384 -6.19 -63.15 -32.91
C GLU A 384 -7.05 -62.47 -31.81
N ASP A 385 -7.37 -61.20 -32.08
CA ASP A 385 -8.69 -60.54 -32.07
C ASP A 385 -9.78 -60.98 -31.07
N TYR A 386 -10.15 -60.08 -30.14
CA TYR A 386 -11.47 -60.11 -29.47
C TYR A 386 -12.03 -58.70 -29.22
N ASP A 387 -13.17 -58.42 -29.88
CA ASP A 387 -13.97 -57.20 -29.82
C ASP A 387 -15.01 -57.29 -28.67
N VAL A 388 -15.17 -56.21 -27.89
CA VAL A 388 -15.95 -56.15 -26.64
C VAL A 388 -17.13 -55.19 -26.80
N GLU A 389 -17.99 -55.45 -27.78
CA GLU A 389 -19.37 -54.94 -27.83
C GLU A 389 -20.35 -56.03 -27.36
N LYS A 390 -20.42 -56.30 -26.04
CA LYS A 390 -21.45 -57.23 -25.50
C LYS A 390 -21.82 -57.12 -24.01
N ASP A 391 -21.74 -55.95 -23.40
CA ASP A 391 -22.16 -55.75 -22.00
C ASP A 391 -23.31 -54.73 -21.81
N GLU A 392 -24.32 -54.81 -22.68
CA GLU A 392 -25.65 -54.27 -22.40
C GLU A 392 -26.67 -55.40 -22.20
N LYS A 393 -27.45 -55.31 -21.10
CA LYS A 393 -28.60 -56.13 -20.68
C LYS A 393 -28.30 -57.35 -19.80
N LYS A 394 -28.18 -57.10 -18.49
CA LYS A 394 -28.62 -58.03 -17.44
C LYS A 394 -28.82 -57.27 -16.12
N LEU A 395 -29.91 -57.59 -15.41
CA LEU A 395 -30.35 -57.10 -14.08
C LEU A 395 -31.42 -55.99 -14.06
N GLU A 396 -32.51 -56.19 -14.81
CA GLU A 396 -33.86 -55.98 -14.26
C GLU A 396 -34.29 -57.24 -13.48
N ASN A 397 -35.11 -57.04 -12.44
CA ASN A 397 -35.72 -58.03 -11.52
C ASN A 397 -34.92 -58.47 -10.28
N SER A 398 -35.05 -57.72 -9.20
CA SER A 398 -35.43 -58.33 -7.91
C SER A 398 -36.40 -57.43 -7.13
N SER A 399 -37.57 -58.00 -6.90
CA SER A 399 -38.74 -57.43 -6.25
C SER A 399 -38.72 -57.67 -4.74
N GLY A 400 -39.25 -56.69 -3.98
CA GLY A 400 -40.08 -56.95 -2.81
C GLY A 400 -39.42 -56.82 -1.44
N SER A 401 -39.78 -55.77 -0.70
CA SER A 401 -40.54 -55.92 0.56
C SER A 401 -40.85 -54.54 1.17
N SER A 402 -42.13 -54.32 1.43
CA SER A 402 -42.74 -53.15 2.05
C SER A 402 -43.17 -53.51 3.49
N SER A 403 -42.96 -52.63 4.46
CA SER A 403 -43.78 -52.58 5.67
C SER A 403 -43.74 -51.19 6.32
N GLU A 404 -44.94 -50.67 6.54
CA GLU A 404 -45.29 -49.36 7.08
C GLU A 404 -45.15 -49.24 8.61
N SER A 405 -45.29 -47.98 9.06
CA SER A 405 -45.94 -47.53 10.31
C SER A 405 -45.03 -47.23 11.50
N SER A 406 -45.05 -45.98 11.97
CA SER A 406 -45.66 -45.57 13.27
C SER A 406 -45.02 -44.28 13.82
N GLU A 407 -45.91 -43.35 14.16
CA GLU A 407 -45.73 -42.02 14.76
C GLU A 407 -45.05 -42.05 16.16
N SER A 408 -44.41 -40.94 16.55
CA SER A 408 -44.74 -40.24 17.81
C SER A 408 -43.96 -38.93 17.99
N GLU A 409 -44.67 -37.93 18.48
CA GLU A 409 -44.35 -36.53 18.79
C GLU A 409 -43.32 -36.33 19.92
N GLY A 410 -42.81 -35.10 20.04
CA GLY A 410 -42.06 -34.61 21.20
C GLY A 410 -41.52 -33.19 21.00
N GLU A 411 -42.34 -32.19 21.33
CA GLU A 411 -41.97 -30.78 21.57
C GLU A 411 -41.28 -30.60 22.94
N GLU A 412 -40.49 -29.51 23.09
CA GLU A 412 -40.16 -28.70 24.29
C GLU A 412 -38.75 -28.08 24.08
N GLU A 413 -38.65 -26.80 23.72
CA GLU A 413 -38.57 -25.60 24.59
C GLU A 413 -37.25 -25.48 25.41
N GLY A 414 -36.67 -24.27 25.38
CA GLY A 414 -35.54 -23.88 26.23
C GLY A 414 -34.79 -22.64 25.73
N ASP A 415 -35.31 -21.48 26.11
CA ASP A 415 -34.66 -20.15 26.06
C ASP A 415 -33.31 -20.11 26.80
N ASP A 416 -32.38 -19.30 26.25
CA ASP A 416 -31.52 -18.34 26.97
C ASP A 416 -31.14 -17.18 26.03
#